data_AF-E8N8Z1-F1
#
_entry.id   AF-E8N8Z1-F1
#
_cell.length_a   1.000
_cell.length_b   1.000
_cell.length_c   1.000
_cell.angle_alpha   90.00
_cell.angle_beta   90.00
_cell.angle_gamma   90.00
#
_symmetry.space_group_name_H-M   'P 1'
#
loop_
_entity.id
_entity.type
_entity.pdbx_description
1 polymer ?
#
loop_
_entity_poly.entity_id
_entity_poly.type
_entity_poly.pdbx_seq_one_letter_code
_entity_poly.pdbx_strand_id
1 'polypeptide(L)'
;MSVQIIDVRMAASGSGHEAISHYQWKDLENGSSNWADKASMVDWVRRNPNQAWVGGPVKSAWVEVVENPGGAPYLRTRADGVLSDNLLSLPGAR
;
A
#
# COMPACT_ATOMS: atom_id res chain seq x y z
N MET A 1 2.83 -5.51 -15.39
CA MET A 1 3.61 -4.84 -14.33
C MET A 1 2.90 -4.93 -13.01
N SER A 2 3.20 -5.99 -12.27
CA SER A 2 2.73 -6.17 -10.91
C SER A 2 3.77 -5.65 -9.93
N VAL A 3 3.35 -4.81 -8.99
CA VAL A 3 4.23 -4.24 -7.97
C VAL A 3 3.89 -4.81 -6.59
N GLN A 4 4.94 -5.12 -5.83
CA GLN A 4 4.83 -5.50 -4.44
C GLN A 4 5.08 -4.27 -3.57
N ILE A 5 4.16 -3.91 -2.68
CA ILE A 5 4.44 -2.95 -1.61
C ILE A 5 5.21 -3.68 -0.52
N ILE A 6 6.42 -3.20 -0.24
CA ILE A 6 7.39 -3.84 0.66
C ILE A 6 7.64 -3.04 1.93
N ASP A 7 7.37 -1.73 1.92
CA ASP A 7 7.48 -0.86 3.08
C ASP A 7 6.54 0.35 2.95
N VAL A 8 6.25 1.01 4.06
CA VAL A 8 5.47 2.25 4.11
C VAL A 8 6.11 3.25 5.06
N ARG A 9 5.89 4.54 4.82
CA ARG A 9 6.31 5.60 5.73
C ARG A 9 5.10 6.37 6.23
N MET A 10 4.99 6.54 7.54
CA MET A 10 3.91 7.29 8.18
C MET A 10 4.17 8.81 8.16
N ALA A 11 3.09 9.58 8.16
CA ALA A 11 3.11 11.02 8.44
C ALA A 11 3.44 11.25 9.92
N ALA A 12 4.05 12.39 10.24
CA ALA A 12 4.45 12.74 11.61
C ALA A 12 3.28 12.85 12.61
N SER A 13 2.04 12.95 12.12
CA SER A 13 0.83 12.96 12.94
C SER A 13 -0.24 12.10 12.27
N GLY A 14 -0.64 11.04 12.95
CA GLY A 14 -1.66 10.11 12.47
C GLY A 14 -1.36 8.67 12.86
N SER A 15 -2.41 7.87 13.02
CA SER A 15 -2.32 6.42 13.24
C SER A 15 -3.36 5.77 12.34
N GLY A 16 -2.96 4.77 11.55
CA GLY A 16 -3.84 4.10 10.58
C GLY A 16 -3.40 4.27 9.13
N HIS A 17 -4.17 3.70 8.21
CA HIS A 17 -3.85 3.67 6.78
C HIS A 17 -3.90 5.07 6.13
N GLU A 18 -4.71 5.98 6.67
CA GLU A 18 -4.75 7.36 6.20
C GLU A 18 -3.47 8.14 6.56
N ALA A 19 -2.70 7.68 7.54
CA ALA A 19 -1.46 8.34 7.95
C ALA A 19 -0.27 8.00 7.03
N ILE A 20 -0.38 6.99 6.16
CA ILE A 20 0.74 6.56 5.30
C ILE A 20 1.08 7.66 4.29
N SER A 21 2.25 8.28 4.40
CA SER A 21 2.69 9.34 3.48
C SER A 21 3.32 8.82 2.20
N HIS A 22 4.08 7.71 2.30
CA HIS A 22 4.80 7.14 1.16
C HIS A 22 4.72 5.61 1.18
N TYR A 23 4.77 5.01 -0.01
CA TYR A 23 4.77 3.57 -0.22
C TYR A 23 6.07 3.19 -0.95
N GLN A 24 6.81 2.24 -0.40
CA GLN A 24 7.91 1.61 -1.10
C GLN A 24 7.36 0.43 -1.89
N TRP A 25 7.58 0.47 -3.20
CA TRP A 25 7.21 -0.61 -4.10
C TRP A 25 8.43 -1.27 -4.70
N LYS A 26 8.24 -2.52 -5.10
CA LYS A 26 9.18 -3.33 -5.86
C LYS A 26 8.47 -3.92 -7.06
N ASP A 27 9.00 -3.65 -8.24
CA ASP A 27 8.58 -4.31 -9.46
C ASP A 27 9.16 -5.74 -9.49
N LEU A 28 8.34 -6.71 -9.87
CA LEU A 28 8.74 -8.12 -9.91
C LEU A 28 9.35 -8.54 -11.24
N GLU A 29 9.09 -7.81 -12.32
CA GLU A 29 9.57 -8.13 -13.66
C GLU A 29 11.06 -7.77 -13.79
N ASN A 30 11.44 -6.60 -13.26
CA ASN A 30 12.81 -6.08 -13.32
C ASN A 30 13.47 -5.90 -11.94
N GLY A 31 12.80 -6.22 -10.85
CA GLY A 31 13.36 -6.19 -9.49
C GLY A 31 13.61 -4.79 -8.93
N SER A 32 13.26 -3.74 -9.67
CA SER A 32 13.47 -2.35 -9.28
C SER A 32 12.59 -1.96 -8.11
N SER A 33 13.11 -1.21 -7.15
CA SER A 33 12.32 -0.70 -6.03
C SER A 33 12.49 0.81 -5.87
N ASN A 34 11.38 1.51 -5.62
CA ASN A 34 11.41 2.95 -5.38
C ASN A 34 10.33 3.38 -4.39
N TRP A 35 10.45 4.60 -3.88
CA TRP A 35 9.44 5.25 -3.06
C TRP A 35 8.51 6.07 -3.95
N ALA A 36 7.21 5.96 -3.69
CA ALA A 36 6.20 6.84 -4.25
C ALA A 36 5.44 7.54 -3.12
N ASP A 37 5.07 8.80 -3.31
CA ASP A 37 4.15 9.47 -2.41
C ASP A 37 2.74 8.84 -2.48
N LYS A 38 1.92 9.10 -1.47
CA LYS A 38 0.56 8.56 -1.37
C LYS A 38 -0.26 8.83 -2.63
N ALA A 39 -0.27 10.06 -3.13
CA ALA A 39 -1.14 10.42 -4.25
C ALA A 39 -0.71 9.70 -5.53
N SER A 40 0.59 9.65 -5.80
CA SER A 40 1.15 8.94 -6.96
C SER A 40 0.85 7.44 -6.91
N MET A 41 1.01 6.80 -5.76
CA MET A 41 0.72 5.36 -5.65
C MET A 41 -0.78 5.08 -5.75
N VAL A 42 -1.62 5.91 -5.14
CA VAL A 42 -3.08 5.77 -5.23
C VAL A 42 -3.55 5.92 -6.67
N ASP A 43 -3.07 6.92 -7.40
CA ASP A 43 -3.40 7.11 -8.81
C ASP A 43 -2.90 5.92 -9.66
N TRP A 44 -1.70 5.41 -9.39
CA TRP A 44 -1.16 4.24 -10.08
C TRP A 44 -2.04 2.99 -9.86
N VAL A 45 -2.42 2.66 -8.62
CA VAL A 45 -3.29 1.51 -8.30
C VAL A 45 -4.68 1.71 -8.89
N ARG A 46 -5.19 2.94 -8.90
CA ARG A 46 -6.49 3.27 -9.53
C ARG A 46 -6.49 2.97 -11.03
N ARG A 47 -5.38 3.26 -11.72
CA ARG A 47 -5.19 2.97 -13.15
C ARG A 47 -4.85 1.51 -13.42
N ASN A 48 -4.25 0.83 -12.44
CA ASN A 48 -3.79 -0.56 -12.53
C ASN A 48 -4.42 -1.42 -11.42
N PRO A 49 -5.76 -1.60 -11.44
CA PRO A 49 -6.44 -2.39 -10.43
C PRO A 49 -5.91 -3.84 -10.43
N ASN A 50 -5.80 -4.44 -9.25
CA ASN A 50 -5.28 -5.81 -9.07
C ASN A 50 -3.84 -6.03 -9.57
N GLN A 51 -3.02 -4.97 -9.66
CA GLN A 51 -1.58 -5.10 -9.98
C GLN A 51 -0.68 -4.76 -8.78
N ALA A 52 -1.21 -4.17 -7.72
CA ALA A 52 -0.48 -3.96 -6.46
C ALA A 52 -0.88 -4.99 -5.41
N TRP A 53 0.11 -5.56 -4.73
CA TRP A 53 -0.10 -6.49 -3.63
C TRP A 53 0.93 -6.28 -2.52
N VAL A 54 0.62 -6.71 -1.30
CA VAL A 54 1.55 -6.76 -0.17
C VAL A 54 1.88 -8.21 0.09
N GLY A 55 3.18 -8.54 0.11
CA GLY A 55 3.67 -9.87 0.42
C GLY A 55 4.12 -9.98 1.86
N GLY A 56 3.45 -10.83 2.64
CA GLY A 56 3.94 -11.29 3.94
C GLY A 56 4.63 -12.66 3.84
N PRO A 57 5.33 -13.10 4.91
CA PRO A 57 6.05 -14.37 4.92
C PRO A 57 5.18 -15.62 4.72
N VAL A 58 3.85 -15.50 4.85
CA VAL A 58 2.90 -16.63 4.75
C VAL A 58 1.72 -16.33 3.81
N LYS A 59 1.38 -15.06 3.56
CA LYS A 59 0.23 -14.68 2.72
C LYS A 59 0.49 -13.40 1.93
N SER A 60 -0.05 -13.36 0.71
CA SER A 60 -0.08 -12.17 -0.14
C SER A 60 -1.50 -11.60 -0.17
N ALA A 61 -1.65 -10.28 -0.08
CA ALA A 61 -2.94 -9.60 -0.14
C ALA A 61 -2.93 -8.53 -1.23
N TRP A 62 -3.96 -8.49 -2.08
CA TRP A 62 -4.10 -7.45 -3.08
C TRP A 62 -4.39 -6.10 -2.43
N VAL A 63 -3.98 -5.02 -3.08
CA VAL A 63 -4.21 -3.65 -2.62
C VAL A 63 -5.33 -3.02 -3.43
N GLU A 64 -6.23 -2.33 -2.75
CA GLU A 64 -7.27 -1.52 -3.36
C GLU A 64 -7.18 -0.06 -2.90
N VAL A 65 -7.70 0.84 -3.74
CA VAL A 65 -7.85 2.26 -3.38
C VAL A 65 -9.14 2.41 -2.58
N VAL A 66 -9.03 2.98 -1.39
CA VAL A 66 -10.15 3.36 -0.54
C VAL A 66 -10.39 4.86 -0.69
N GLU A 67 -11.57 5.23 -1.17
CA GLU A 67 -12.01 6.62 -1.17
C GLU A 67 -12.41 7.03 0.26
N ASN A 68 -11.83 8.12 0.75
CA ASN A 68 -12.15 8.68 2.06
C ASN A 68 -12.96 9.97 1.86
N PRO A 69 -14.28 9.98 2.10
CA PRO A 69 -15.12 11.16 1.85
C PRO A 69 -14.76 12.39 2.70
N GLY A 70 -13.91 12.25 3.72
CA GLY A 70 -13.38 13.35 4.54
C GLY A 70 -11.86 13.55 4.45
N GLY A 71 -11.15 12.87 3.54
CA GLY A 71 -9.69 12.91 3.48
C GLY A 71 -9.10 12.48 2.14
N ALA A 72 -7.77 12.45 2.05
CA ALA A 72 -7.11 11.94 0.85
C ALA A 72 -7.37 10.43 0.71
N PRO A 73 -7.65 9.92 -0.50
CA PRO A 73 -7.75 8.50 -0.74
C PRO A 73 -6.44 7.80 -0.37
N TYR A 74 -6.52 6.56 0.07
CA TYR A 74 -5.39 5.79 0.54
C TYR A 74 -5.49 4.34 0.09
N LEU A 75 -4.40 3.59 0.26
CA LEU A 75 -4.33 2.20 -0.12
C LEU A 75 -4.62 1.31 1.07
N ARG A 76 -5.38 0.25 0.83
CA ARG A 76 -5.68 -0.76 1.84
C ARG A 76 -5.54 -2.15 1.24
N THR A 77 -5.08 -3.12 2.02
CA THR A 77 -5.11 -4.51 1.58
C THR A 77 -6.53 -5.07 1.61
N ARG A 78 -6.95 -5.61 0.48
CA ARG A 78 -8.11 -6.47 0.34
C ARG A 78 -7.74 -7.88 0.82
N ALA A 79 -7.90 -8.12 2.11
CA ALA A 79 -7.90 -9.49 2.61
C ALA A 79 -9.34 -10.01 2.56
N ASP A 80 -9.52 -11.22 2.03
CA ASP A 80 -10.78 -11.97 1.93
C ASP A 80 -11.53 -12.02 3.27
N GLY A 81 -12.27 -10.96 3.61
CA GLY A 81 -13.10 -10.86 4.82
C GLY A 81 -12.37 -10.75 6.16
N VAL A 82 -11.03 -10.70 6.19
CA VAL A 82 -10.24 -10.52 7.41
C VAL A 82 -9.57 -9.16 7.37
N LEU A 83 -9.92 -8.26 8.29
CA LEU A 83 -9.21 -6.99 8.53
C LEU A 83 -7.79 -7.31 9.03
N SER A 84 -6.89 -7.67 8.12
CA SER A 84 -5.47 -7.74 8.43
C SER A 84 -4.83 -6.45 7.94
N ASP A 85 -4.43 -5.61 8.87
CA ASP A 85 -3.65 -4.39 8.68
C ASP A 85 -2.23 -4.71 8.17
N ASN A 86 -2.13 -5.43 7.06
CA ASN A 86 -0.87 -5.92 6.51
C ASN A 86 0.04 -4.75 6.09
N LEU A 87 -0.53 -3.62 5.66
CA LEU A 87 0.24 -2.38 5.40
C LEU A 87 0.79 -1.76 6.69
N LEU A 88 0.03 -1.78 7.78
CA LEU A 88 0.50 -1.30 9.10
C LEU A 88 1.41 -2.32 9.81
N SER A 89 1.49 -3.54 9.30
CA SER A 89 2.41 -4.58 9.78
C SER A 89 3.79 -4.49 9.11
N LEU A 90 3.96 -3.61 8.12
CA LEU A 90 5.24 -3.38 7.48
C LEU A 90 6.21 -2.64 8.42
N PRO A 91 7.53 -2.91 8.35
CA PRO A 91 8.48 -2.44 9.33
C PRO A 91 8.55 -0.91 9.46
N GLY A 92 8.30 -0.14 8.40
CA GLY A 92 8.24 1.32 8.43
C GLY A 92 6.94 1.95 8.98
N ALA A 93 5.95 1.15 9.36
CA ALA A 93 4.71 1.62 9.97
C ALA A 93 4.81 1.88 11.49
N ARG A 94 5.98 1.65 12.10
CA ARG A 94 6.27 1.81 13.53
C ARG A 94 6.87 3.17 13.88
#